data_AF-A0A3D1BRY5-F1
#
_entry.id   AF-A0A3D1BRY5-F1
#
_cell.length_a   1.000
_cell.length_b   1.000
_cell.length_c   1.000
_cell.angle_alpha   90.00
_cell.angle_beta   90.00
_cell.angle_gamma   90.00
#
_symmetry.space_group_name_H-M   'P 1'
#
loop_
_entity.id
_entity.type
_entity.pdbx_description
1 polymer ?
#
loop_
_entity_poly.entity_id
_entity_poly.type
_entity_poly.pdbx_seq_one_letter_code
_entity_poly.pdbx_strand_id
1 'polypeptide(L)'
;MYVVIIVGVIILLWLLLYLIPIGLWFQALVSGVRISLLQLIFMRWRKVPPSVIVAAMIEGDKAGIKLNRDDLEAHFLAGGKVAQVVHALVSASKANIVLPFNMATAIDLAGRDVFEAVQMSVNPKVIDTPPVTAVAKDGIQLISKARVTVRANIRQLVGGAGEDTVLARVGEGIVSSIGSSDNHKRVLENPDFISRVVLEKGLDAGTAFEILSIDIADIDIGKNIGAVLQIDQANADKNIAQAKAEERRAMAVALEQEMVAKAQEARAKVIEAEVKVPLAIAEAFKSGNLGIMDYYRYKNIEADTNMRDSLSKPGDKKK
;
A
#
# COMPACT_ATOMS: atom_id res chain seq x y z
N MET A 1 -8.59 27.24 -80.09
CA MET A 1 -9.72 27.77 -79.28
C MET A 1 -10.60 26.65 -78.72
N TYR A 2 -11.19 25.78 -79.54
CA TYR A 2 -12.02 24.65 -79.06
C TYR A 2 -11.31 23.68 -78.11
N VAL A 3 -10.03 23.36 -78.36
CA VAL A 3 -9.23 22.50 -77.45
C VAL A 3 -9.04 23.14 -76.07
N VAL A 4 -8.84 24.45 -75.99
CA VAL A 4 -8.69 25.18 -74.72
C VAL A 4 -10.01 25.22 -73.95
N ILE A 5 -11.14 25.37 -74.66
CA ILE A 5 -12.48 25.32 -74.07
C ILE A 5 -12.80 23.92 -73.54
N ILE A 6 -12.48 22.87 -74.31
CA ILE A 6 -12.70 21.46 -73.90
C ILE A 6 -11.84 21.12 -72.68
N VAL A 7 -10.56 21.50 -72.66
CA VAL A 7 -9.68 21.29 -71.51
C VAL A 7 -10.18 22.09 -70.30
N GLY A 8 -10.64 23.32 -70.49
CA GLY A 8 -11.25 24.13 -69.42
C GLY A 8 -12.51 23.50 -68.84
N VAL A 9 -13.39 22.94 -69.68
CA VAL A 9 -14.61 22.22 -69.24
C VAL A 9 -14.25 20.93 -68.51
N ILE A 10 -13.25 20.17 -68.97
CA ILE A 10 -12.80 18.95 -68.29
C ILE A 10 -12.21 19.28 -66.92
N ILE A 11 -11.40 20.33 -66.80
CA ILE A 11 -10.85 20.78 -65.52
C ILE A 11 -11.96 21.26 -64.58
N LEU A 12 -12.91 22.03 -65.09
CA LEU A 12 -14.06 22.51 -64.32
C LEU A 12 -14.94 21.35 -63.84
N LEU A 13 -15.20 20.37 -64.71
CA LEU A 13 -15.95 19.16 -64.38
C LEU A 13 -15.21 18.32 -63.33
N TRP A 14 -13.90 18.17 -63.47
CA TRP A 14 -13.06 17.46 -62.50
C TRP A 14 -13.08 18.15 -61.13
N LEU A 15 -13.00 19.48 -61.10
CA LEU A 15 -13.06 20.28 -59.88
C LEU A 15 -14.45 20.22 -59.22
N LEU A 16 -15.52 20.22 -60.03
CA LEU A 16 -16.90 20.04 -59.58
C LEU A 16 -17.13 18.66 -58.97
N LEU A 17 -16.68 17.60 -59.65
CA LEU A 17 -16.79 16.21 -59.18
C LEU A 17 -15.91 15.92 -57.96
N TYR A 18 -14.78 16.62 -57.82
CA TYR A 18 -13.93 16.57 -56.63
C TYR A 18 -14.60 17.24 -55.41
N LEU A 19 -15.32 18.35 -55.65
CA LEU A 19 -15.98 19.13 -54.62
C LEU A 19 -17.29 18.48 -54.14
N ILE A 20 -18.06 17.88 -55.05
CA ILE A 20 -19.36 17.27 -54.75
C ILE A 20 -19.19 15.75 -54.61
N PRO A 21 -19.32 15.17 -53.40
CA PRO A 21 -19.21 13.73 -53.22
C PRO A 21 -20.50 13.00 -53.64
N ILE A 22 -20.78 12.97 -54.96
CA ILE A 22 -21.98 12.35 -55.55
C ILE A 22 -22.05 10.85 -55.21
N GLY A 23 -20.90 10.16 -55.17
CA GLY A 23 -20.85 8.74 -54.81
C GLY A 23 -21.31 8.44 -53.38
N LEU A 24 -20.88 9.24 -52.40
CA LEU A 24 -21.30 9.09 -51.00
C LEU A 24 -22.79 9.40 -50.81
N TRP A 25 -23.28 10.43 -51.52
CA TRP A 25 -24.69 10.78 -51.53
C TRP A 25 -25.56 9.63 -52.06
N PHE A 26 -25.15 9.01 -53.18
CA PHE A 26 -25.84 7.88 -53.76
C PHE A 26 -25.85 6.66 -52.81
N GLN A 27 -24.73 6.37 -52.15
CA GLN A 27 -24.65 5.29 -51.16
C GLN A 27 -25.60 5.51 -49.97
N ALA A 28 -25.70 6.75 -49.48
CA ALA A 28 -26.64 7.11 -48.42
C ALA A 28 -28.09 6.89 -48.87
N LEU A 29 -28.44 7.35 -50.07
CA LEU A 29 -29.78 7.23 -50.64
C LEU A 29 -30.22 5.77 -50.79
N VAL A 30 -29.35 4.92 -51.36
CA VAL A 30 -29.62 3.47 -51.54
C VAL A 30 -29.74 2.76 -50.20
N SER A 31 -29.04 3.24 -49.18
CA SER A 31 -29.08 2.69 -47.82
C SER A 31 -30.25 3.22 -46.98
N GLY A 32 -31.14 4.05 -47.54
CA GLY A 32 -32.32 4.58 -46.85
C GLY A 32 -32.09 5.90 -46.08
N VAL A 33 -30.85 6.40 -46.05
CA VAL A 33 -30.47 7.59 -45.29
C VAL A 33 -30.60 8.85 -46.16
N ARG A 34 -31.51 9.76 -45.77
CA ARG A 34 -31.79 10.99 -46.51
C ARG A 34 -30.82 12.11 -46.12
N ILE A 35 -29.80 12.34 -46.94
CA ILE A 35 -28.85 13.47 -46.79
C ILE A 35 -28.87 14.31 -48.06
N SER A 36 -28.85 15.64 -47.93
CA SER A 36 -28.81 16.52 -49.10
C SER A 36 -27.37 16.75 -49.59
N LEU A 37 -27.20 16.98 -50.89
CA LEU A 37 -25.89 17.30 -51.47
C LEU A 37 -25.29 18.57 -50.85
N LEU A 38 -26.13 19.56 -50.53
CA LEU A 38 -25.72 20.78 -49.84
C LEU A 38 -25.16 20.50 -48.44
N GLN A 39 -25.75 19.56 -47.70
CA GLN A 39 -25.26 19.16 -46.38
C GLN A 39 -23.86 18.54 -46.45
N LEU A 40 -23.58 17.70 -47.44
CA LEU A 40 -22.24 17.11 -47.63
C LEU A 40 -21.18 18.16 -47.94
N ILE A 41 -21.55 19.22 -48.68
CA ILE A 41 -20.68 20.35 -48.96
C ILE A 41 -20.42 21.16 -47.67
N PHE A 42 -21.45 21.44 -46.88
CA PHE A 42 -21.31 22.14 -45.60
C PHE A 42 -20.44 21.38 -44.59
N MET A 43 -20.53 20.04 -44.53
CA MET A 43 -19.65 19.21 -43.70
C MET A 43 -18.18 19.44 -44.03
N ARG A 44 -17.82 19.44 -45.33
CA ARG A 44 -16.44 19.70 -45.77
C ARG A 44 -15.96 21.08 -45.35
N TRP A 45 -16.83 22.09 -45.44
CA TRP A 45 -16.48 23.46 -45.02
C TRP A 45 -16.25 23.54 -43.50
N ARG A 46 -17.01 22.80 -42.70
CA ARG A 46 -16.81 22.66 -41.25
C ARG A 46 -15.64 21.73 -40.87
N LYS A 47 -14.86 21.24 -41.84
CA LYS A 47 -13.77 20.26 -41.66
C LYS A 47 -14.22 18.92 -41.06
N VAL A 48 -15.49 18.54 -41.22
CA VAL A 48 -16.00 17.23 -40.83
C VAL A 48 -15.97 16.31 -42.05
N PRO A 49 -15.32 15.13 -41.99
CA PRO A 49 -15.23 14.19 -43.11
C PRO A 49 -16.61 13.57 -43.38
N PRO A 50 -17.25 13.86 -44.54
CA PRO A 50 -18.61 13.38 -44.82
C PRO A 50 -18.70 11.85 -44.91
N SER A 51 -17.60 11.18 -45.30
CA SER A 51 -17.54 9.72 -45.40
C SER A 51 -17.79 9.03 -44.06
N VAL A 52 -17.21 9.55 -42.96
CA VAL A 52 -17.33 8.97 -41.62
C VAL A 52 -18.76 9.14 -41.10
N ILE A 53 -19.34 10.33 -41.27
CA ILE A 53 -20.70 10.63 -40.81
C ILE A 53 -21.73 9.81 -41.59
N VAL A 54 -21.62 9.77 -42.93
CA VAL A 54 -22.53 8.99 -43.78
C VAL A 54 -22.45 7.51 -43.46
N ALA A 55 -21.25 6.95 -43.32
CA ALA A 55 -21.06 5.54 -42.96
C ALA A 55 -21.70 5.21 -41.60
N ALA A 56 -21.48 6.07 -40.59
CA ALA A 56 -22.05 5.91 -39.26
C ALA A 56 -23.60 6.03 -39.29
N MET A 57 -24.16 6.94 -40.07
CA MET A 57 -25.61 7.05 -40.23
C MET A 57 -26.22 5.82 -40.90
N ILE A 58 -25.56 5.28 -41.94
CA ILE A 58 -25.99 4.04 -42.61
C ILE A 58 -25.96 2.86 -41.63
N GLU A 59 -24.92 2.77 -40.81
CA GLU A 59 -24.77 1.70 -39.83
C GLU A 59 -25.87 1.76 -38.75
N GLY A 60 -26.14 2.95 -38.20
CA GLY A 60 -27.19 3.17 -37.22
C GLY A 60 -28.59 2.90 -37.77
N ASP A 61 -28.91 3.39 -38.98
CA ASP A 61 -30.23 3.20 -39.61
C ASP A 61 -30.51 1.71 -39.89
N LYS A 62 -29.51 0.97 -40.39
CA LYS A 62 -29.60 -0.49 -40.58
C LYS A 62 -29.80 -1.25 -39.27
N ALA A 63 -29.35 -0.70 -38.14
CA ALA A 63 -29.58 -1.26 -36.81
C ALA A 63 -30.88 -0.78 -36.15
N GLY A 64 -31.68 0.04 -36.84
CA GLY A 64 -32.92 0.61 -36.31
C GLY A 64 -32.71 1.74 -35.31
N ILE A 65 -31.50 2.29 -35.22
CA ILE A 65 -31.13 3.37 -34.28
C ILE A 65 -31.28 4.71 -35.00
N LYS A 66 -32.19 5.56 -34.52
CA LYS A 66 -32.37 6.91 -35.05
C LYS A 66 -31.21 7.81 -34.59
N LEU A 67 -30.28 8.08 -35.51
CA LEU A 67 -29.17 9.01 -35.28
C LEU A 67 -29.43 10.33 -36.00
N ASN A 68 -29.25 11.43 -35.29
CA ASN A 68 -29.28 12.76 -35.89
C ASN A 68 -27.90 13.11 -36.43
N ARG A 69 -27.88 13.63 -37.66
CA ARG A 69 -26.66 14.07 -38.34
C ARG A 69 -25.94 15.17 -37.56
N ASP A 70 -26.71 16.15 -37.06
CA ASP A 70 -26.13 17.33 -36.40
C ASP A 70 -25.40 16.93 -35.11
N ASP A 71 -25.90 15.91 -34.40
CA ASP A 71 -25.29 15.39 -33.17
C ASP A 71 -23.99 14.60 -33.48
N LEU A 72 -23.94 13.87 -34.60
CA LEU A 72 -22.72 13.20 -35.07
C LEU A 72 -21.66 14.21 -35.54
N GLU A 73 -22.06 15.27 -36.24
CA GLU A 73 -21.19 16.38 -36.62
C GLU A 73 -20.63 17.08 -35.37
N ALA A 74 -21.49 17.38 -34.38
CA ALA A 74 -21.09 18.01 -33.12
C ALA A 74 -20.10 17.15 -32.33
N HIS A 75 -20.34 15.84 -32.23
CA HIS A 75 -19.44 14.90 -31.55
C HIS A 75 -18.06 14.82 -32.23
N PHE A 76 -18.02 14.79 -33.56
CA PHE A 76 -16.76 14.82 -34.31
C PHE A 76 -15.98 16.11 -34.07
N LEU A 77 -16.68 17.25 -34.08
CA LEU A 77 -16.07 18.56 -33.82
C LEU A 77 -15.55 18.70 -32.38
N ALA A 78 -16.17 18.01 -31.42
CA ALA A 78 -15.70 17.90 -30.04
C ALA A 78 -14.45 17.00 -29.91
N GLY A 79 -13.97 16.39 -30.99
CA GLY A 79 -12.80 15.50 -31.01
C GLY A 79 -13.12 14.03 -30.74
N GLY A 80 -14.40 13.65 -30.74
CA GLY A 80 -14.85 12.28 -30.50
C GLY A 80 -14.75 11.37 -31.73
N LYS A 81 -14.77 10.06 -31.47
CA LYS A 81 -14.67 8.98 -32.46
C LYS A 81 -16.06 8.47 -32.86
N VAL A 82 -16.68 9.15 -33.82
CA VAL A 82 -18.04 8.85 -34.31
C VAL A 82 -18.23 7.38 -34.70
N ALA A 83 -17.30 6.80 -35.44
CA ALA A 83 -17.42 5.41 -35.91
C ALA A 83 -17.47 4.40 -34.75
N GLN A 84 -16.63 4.58 -33.72
CA GLN A 84 -16.60 3.69 -32.55
C GLN A 84 -17.87 3.81 -31.72
N VAL A 85 -18.35 5.03 -31.50
CA VAL A 85 -19.60 5.30 -30.77
C VAL A 85 -20.79 4.64 -31.45
N VAL A 86 -20.93 4.78 -32.77
CA VAL A 86 -22.04 4.16 -33.49
C VAL A 86 -21.93 2.64 -33.48
N HIS A 87 -20.74 2.09 -33.68
CA HIS A 87 -20.54 0.64 -33.60
C HIS A 87 -20.89 0.08 -32.21
N ALA A 88 -20.55 0.81 -31.15
CA ALA A 88 -20.93 0.48 -29.77
C ALA A 88 -22.45 0.55 -29.57
N LEU A 89 -23.13 1.56 -30.11
CA LEU A 89 -24.59 1.70 -30.04
C LEU A 89 -25.31 0.55 -30.76
N VAL A 90 -24.83 0.15 -31.94
CA VAL A 90 -25.36 -0.99 -32.69
C VAL A 90 -25.17 -2.29 -31.89
N SER A 91 -24.00 -2.46 -31.28
CA SER A 91 -23.70 -3.64 -30.45
C SER A 91 -24.57 -3.67 -29.18
N ALA A 92 -24.76 -2.53 -28.53
CA ALA A 92 -25.63 -2.38 -27.36
C ALA A 92 -27.09 -2.70 -27.71
N SER A 93 -27.60 -2.17 -28.83
CA SER A 93 -28.95 -2.45 -29.31
C SER A 93 -29.18 -3.94 -29.56
N LYS A 94 -28.23 -4.62 -30.25
CA LYS A 94 -28.29 -6.07 -30.47
C LYS A 94 -28.26 -6.89 -29.18
N ALA A 95 -27.61 -6.37 -28.15
CA ALA A 95 -27.53 -7.00 -26.83
C ALA A 95 -28.65 -6.58 -25.87
N ASN A 96 -29.67 -5.83 -26.33
CA ASN A 96 -30.76 -5.27 -25.51
C ASN A 96 -30.27 -4.39 -24.35
N ILE A 97 -29.16 -3.68 -24.54
CA ILE A 97 -28.59 -2.76 -23.58
C ILE A 97 -29.07 -1.33 -23.89
N VAL A 98 -29.64 -0.65 -22.90
CA VAL A 98 -30.09 0.74 -23.04
C VAL A 98 -28.87 1.68 -22.96
N LEU A 99 -28.35 2.07 -24.11
CA LEU A 99 -27.27 3.05 -24.25
C LEU A 99 -27.75 4.24 -25.11
N PRO A 100 -28.13 5.39 -24.51
CA PRO A 100 -28.52 6.56 -25.27
C PRO A 100 -27.31 7.23 -25.92
N PHE A 101 -27.50 7.86 -27.08
CA PHE A 101 -26.43 8.52 -27.84
C PHE A 101 -25.61 9.50 -26.98
N ASN A 102 -26.27 10.33 -26.18
CA ASN A 102 -25.62 11.31 -25.31
C ASN A 102 -24.71 10.68 -24.25
N MET A 103 -25.03 9.48 -23.78
CA MET A 103 -24.19 8.76 -22.82
C MET A 103 -22.99 8.15 -23.53
N ALA A 104 -23.19 7.56 -24.71
CA ALA A 104 -22.12 7.00 -25.51
C ALA A 104 -21.08 8.07 -25.92
N THR A 105 -21.53 9.27 -26.30
CA THR A 105 -20.62 10.39 -26.61
C THR A 105 -19.89 10.89 -25.37
N ALA A 106 -20.55 10.96 -24.21
CA ALA A 106 -19.91 11.36 -22.96
C ALA A 106 -18.81 10.37 -22.53
N ILE A 107 -19.02 9.07 -22.72
CA ILE A 107 -18.02 8.03 -22.43
C ILE A 107 -16.79 8.19 -23.34
N ASP A 108 -17.01 8.39 -24.64
CA ASP A 108 -15.93 8.58 -25.61
C ASP A 108 -15.12 9.87 -25.33
N LEU A 109 -15.79 10.98 -25.02
CA LEU A 109 -15.13 12.25 -24.65
C LEU A 109 -14.39 12.16 -23.31
N ALA A 110 -14.81 11.29 -22.39
CA ALA A 110 -14.07 10.97 -21.17
C ALA A 110 -12.80 10.13 -21.44
N GLY A 111 -12.51 9.78 -22.70
CA GLY A 111 -11.34 9.02 -23.11
C GLY A 111 -11.47 7.52 -22.88
N ARG A 112 -12.69 7.00 -22.66
CA ARG A 112 -12.97 5.58 -22.49
C ARG A 112 -13.47 4.97 -23.80
N ASP A 113 -13.13 3.72 -24.07
CA ASP A 113 -13.65 3.01 -25.24
C ASP A 113 -15.08 2.51 -24.95
N VAL A 114 -16.06 3.12 -25.62
CA VAL A 114 -17.49 2.76 -25.49
C VAL A 114 -17.76 1.35 -25.99
N PHE A 115 -17.05 0.93 -27.05
CA PHE A 115 -17.26 -0.39 -27.64
C PHE A 115 -16.77 -1.49 -26.70
N GLU A 116 -15.59 -1.32 -26.12
CA GLU A 116 -15.07 -2.25 -25.12
C GLU A 116 -16.00 -2.34 -23.90
N ALA A 117 -16.53 -1.22 -23.43
CA ALA A 117 -17.47 -1.21 -22.31
C ALA A 117 -18.77 -1.97 -22.61
N VAL A 118 -19.33 -1.81 -23.82
CA VAL A 118 -20.51 -2.59 -24.24
C VAL A 118 -20.16 -4.07 -24.35
N GLN A 119 -19.01 -4.41 -24.93
CA GLN A 119 -18.58 -5.79 -25.07
C GLN A 119 -18.38 -6.46 -23.70
N MET A 120 -17.77 -5.77 -22.75
CA MET A 120 -17.60 -6.26 -21.38
C MET A 120 -18.93 -6.35 -20.63
N SER A 121 -19.92 -5.52 -20.99
CA SER A 121 -21.28 -5.62 -20.45
C SER A 121 -21.97 -6.93 -20.88
N VAL A 122 -21.78 -7.33 -22.13
CA VAL A 122 -22.35 -8.57 -22.69
C VAL A 122 -21.57 -9.81 -22.26
N ASN A 123 -20.24 -9.75 -22.37
CA ASN A 123 -19.34 -10.83 -22.02
C ASN A 123 -18.43 -10.38 -20.86
N PRO A 124 -18.75 -10.78 -19.61
CA PRO A 124 -17.95 -10.44 -18.45
C PRO A 124 -16.49 -10.86 -18.60
N LYS A 125 -15.59 -10.06 -18.02
CA LYS A 125 -14.16 -10.32 -18.02
C LYS A 125 -13.73 -10.82 -16.65
N VAL A 126 -12.85 -11.82 -16.63
CA VAL A 126 -12.23 -12.31 -15.40
C VAL A 126 -10.91 -11.58 -15.20
N ILE A 127 -10.72 -11.02 -14.01
CA ILE A 127 -9.52 -10.29 -13.60
C ILE A 127 -8.99 -10.92 -12.31
N ASP A 128 -7.71 -11.27 -12.31
CA ASP A 128 -7.03 -11.78 -11.11
C ASP A 128 -6.62 -10.62 -10.20
N THR A 129 -6.86 -10.78 -8.90
CA THR A 129 -6.32 -9.86 -7.89
C THR A 129 -4.81 -10.08 -7.71
N PRO A 130 -4.03 -9.04 -7.35
CA PRO A 130 -2.69 -9.25 -6.82
C PRO A 130 -2.76 -10.16 -5.58
N PRO A 131 -1.68 -10.90 -5.24
CA PRO A 131 -1.67 -11.76 -4.07
C PRO A 131 -1.86 -10.95 -2.80
N VAL A 132 -2.96 -11.21 -2.09
CA VAL A 132 -3.36 -10.52 -0.87
C VAL A 132 -2.88 -11.32 0.33
N THR A 133 -2.14 -10.68 1.22
CA THR A 133 -1.60 -11.33 2.42
C THR A 133 -2.33 -10.86 3.67
N ALA A 134 -2.82 -11.80 4.48
CA ALA A 134 -3.53 -11.52 5.72
C ALA A 134 -3.18 -12.52 6.81
N VAL A 135 -3.48 -12.18 8.06
CA VAL A 135 -3.14 -13.01 9.24
C VAL A 135 -4.44 -13.34 9.96
N ALA A 136 -4.72 -14.62 10.18
CA ALA A 136 -5.86 -15.04 10.99
C ALA A 136 -5.58 -14.81 12.49
N LYS A 137 -6.62 -14.87 13.34
CA LYS A 137 -6.47 -14.62 14.79
C LYS A 137 -5.55 -15.60 15.51
N ASP A 138 -5.30 -16.76 14.93
CA ASP A 138 -4.34 -17.75 15.42
C ASP A 138 -2.87 -17.40 15.09
N GLY A 139 -2.62 -16.27 14.41
CA GLY A 139 -1.29 -15.78 14.08
C GLY A 139 -0.68 -16.40 12.82
N ILE A 140 -1.44 -17.20 12.06
CA ILE A 140 -0.95 -17.81 10.82
C ILE A 140 -1.29 -16.92 9.64
N GLN A 141 -0.27 -16.67 8.81
CA GLN A 141 -0.38 -15.90 7.59
C GLN A 141 -0.98 -16.75 6.47
N LEU A 142 -1.93 -16.19 5.74
CA LEU A 142 -2.50 -16.74 4.53
C LEU A 142 -2.27 -15.77 3.37
N ILE A 143 -1.89 -16.31 2.22
CA ILE A 143 -1.74 -15.57 0.96
C ILE A 143 -2.86 -16.05 0.04
N SER A 144 -3.81 -15.17 -0.26
CA SER A 144 -4.96 -15.49 -1.09
C SER A 144 -4.89 -14.77 -2.43
N LYS A 145 -5.27 -15.47 -3.50
CA LYS A 145 -5.51 -14.90 -4.82
C LYS A 145 -6.97 -15.12 -5.18
N ALA A 146 -7.65 -14.07 -5.65
CA ALA A 146 -9.03 -14.15 -6.08
C ALA A 146 -9.15 -13.84 -7.58
N ARG A 147 -10.09 -14.51 -8.23
CA ARG A 147 -10.61 -14.19 -9.56
C ARG A 147 -11.89 -13.39 -9.39
N VAL A 148 -11.91 -12.18 -9.92
CA VAL A 148 -13.09 -11.32 -9.91
C VAL A 148 -13.67 -11.30 -11.31
N THR A 149 -14.91 -11.76 -11.43
CA THR A 149 -15.67 -11.63 -12.68
C THR A 149 -16.40 -10.30 -12.65
N VAL A 150 -15.98 -9.37 -13.50
CA VAL A 150 -16.58 -8.03 -13.59
C VAL A 150 -17.31 -7.82 -14.90
N ARG A 151 -18.36 -7.00 -14.82
CA ARG A 151 -19.12 -6.49 -15.96
C ARG A 151 -19.06 -4.97 -15.93
N ALA A 152 -19.01 -4.33 -17.09
CA ALA A 152 -19.10 -2.87 -17.16
C ALA A 152 -20.53 -2.38 -16.82
N ASN A 153 -20.62 -1.41 -15.90
CA ASN A 153 -21.86 -0.72 -15.59
C ASN A 153 -21.96 0.56 -16.44
N ILE A 154 -22.72 0.47 -17.53
CA ILE A 154 -22.82 1.53 -18.54
C ILE A 154 -23.36 2.85 -17.96
N ARG A 155 -24.19 2.80 -16.92
CA ARG A 155 -24.76 4.01 -16.30
C ARG A 155 -23.74 4.80 -15.49
N GLN A 156 -22.76 4.13 -14.90
CA GLN A 156 -21.75 4.71 -14.00
C GLN A 156 -20.34 4.73 -14.60
N LEU A 157 -20.22 4.44 -15.90
CA LEU A 157 -18.94 4.39 -16.61
C LEU A 157 -18.25 5.77 -16.67
N VAL A 158 -19.03 6.85 -16.68
CA VAL A 158 -18.51 8.24 -16.62
C VAL A 158 -18.43 8.69 -15.17
N GLY A 159 -17.21 8.92 -14.68
CA GLY A 159 -16.95 9.39 -13.31
C GLY A 159 -16.93 8.31 -12.23
N GLY A 160 -17.25 7.05 -12.57
CA GLY A 160 -17.09 5.91 -11.67
C GLY A 160 -15.63 5.50 -11.47
N ALA A 161 -15.35 4.86 -10.35
CA ALA A 161 -14.02 4.32 -10.05
C ALA A 161 -13.66 3.15 -11.00
N GLY A 162 -12.36 3.06 -11.34
CA GLY A 162 -11.84 2.09 -12.31
C GLY A 162 -11.64 0.67 -11.75
N GLU A 163 -11.14 -0.23 -12.60
CA GLU A 163 -10.86 -1.64 -12.26
C GLU A 163 -9.93 -1.75 -11.04
N ASP A 164 -8.87 -0.94 -10.99
CA ASP A 164 -7.90 -0.95 -9.89
C ASP A 164 -8.54 -0.69 -8.52
N THR A 165 -9.55 0.20 -8.47
CA THR A 165 -10.25 0.51 -7.22
C THR A 165 -11.15 -0.65 -6.80
N VAL A 166 -11.79 -1.33 -7.76
CA VAL A 166 -12.57 -2.54 -7.49
C VAL A 166 -11.67 -3.64 -6.93
N LEU A 167 -10.51 -3.89 -7.56
CA LEU A 167 -9.55 -4.90 -7.09
C LEU A 167 -9.01 -4.57 -5.70
N ALA A 168 -8.71 -3.29 -5.41
CA ALA A 168 -8.26 -2.87 -4.08
C ALA A 168 -9.34 -3.09 -3.00
N ARG A 169 -10.60 -2.74 -3.29
CA ARG A 169 -11.74 -2.97 -2.39
C ARG A 169 -12.00 -4.45 -2.14
N VAL A 170 -11.92 -5.28 -3.19
CA VAL A 170 -11.98 -6.74 -3.06
C VAL A 170 -10.83 -7.25 -2.18
N GLY A 171 -9.62 -6.74 -2.40
CA GLY A 171 -8.45 -7.06 -1.58
C GLY A 171 -8.65 -6.72 -0.11
N GLU A 172 -9.16 -5.53 0.20
CA GLU A 172 -9.51 -5.12 1.57
C GLU A 172 -10.56 -6.07 2.18
N GLY A 173 -11.59 -6.42 1.41
CA GLY A 173 -12.61 -7.37 1.80
C GLY A 173 -12.02 -8.75 2.17
N ILE A 174 -11.08 -9.25 1.37
CA ILE A 174 -10.38 -10.52 1.62
C ILE A 174 -9.54 -10.42 2.90
N VAL A 175 -8.75 -9.34 3.06
CA VAL A 175 -7.95 -9.12 4.29
C VAL A 175 -8.82 -9.10 5.53
N SER A 176 -9.93 -8.37 5.48
CA SER A 176 -10.89 -8.27 6.58
C SER A 176 -11.54 -9.62 6.92
N SER A 177 -11.86 -10.43 5.91
CA SER A 177 -12.48 -11.75 6.10
C SER A 177 -11.50 -12.77 6.70
N ILE A 178 -10.24 -12.77 6.26
CA ILE A 178 -9.19 -13.62 6.84
C ILE A 178 -8.85 -13.16 8.26
N GLY A 179 -8.68 -11.86 8.49
CA GLY A 179 -8.34 -11.31 9.80
C GLY A 179 -9.43 -11.47 10.86
N SER A 180 -10.70 -11.56 10.45
CA SER A 180 -11.82 -11.84 11.35
C SER A 180 -11.99 -13.33 11.68
N SER A 181 -11.30 -14.22 10.95
CA SER A 181 -11.38 -15.67 11.15
C SER A 181 -10.59 -16.12 12.38
N ASP A 182 -11.18 -17.03 13.15
CA ASP A 182 -10.58 -17.49 14.41
C ASP A 182 -9.35 -18.38 14.20
N ASN A 183 -9.31 -19.13 13.10
CA ASN A 183 -8.22 -20.05 12.76
C ASN A 183 -8.05 -20.15 11.24
N HIS A 184 -6.81 -20.27 10.77
CA HIS A 184 -6.49 -20.48 9.35
C HIS A 184 -7.17 -21.73 8.76
N LYS A 185 -7.40 -22.77 9.57
CA LYS A 185 -8.08 -24.00 9.13
C LYS A 185 -9.50 -23.72 8.63
N ARG A 186 -10.24 -22.84 9.31
CA ARG A 186 -11.60 -22.47 8.92
C ARG A 186 -11.64 -21.82 7.53
N VAL A 187 -10.61 -21.05 7.21
CA VAL A 187 -10.45 -20.40 5.91
C VAL A 187 -10.17 -21.43 4.81
N LEU A 188 -9.34 -22.42 5.11
CA LEU A 188 -8.99 -23.50 4.17
C LEU A 188 -10.14 -24.50 3.97
N GLU A 189 -10.93 -24.78 5.01
CA GLU A 189 -12.07 -25.71 4.95
C GLU A 189 -13.19 -25.20 4.05
N ASN A 190 -13.42 -23.89 3.99
CA ASN A 190 -14.50 -23.31 3.22
C ASN A 190 -14.11 -21.91 2.72
N PRO A 191 -13.30 -21.77 1.64
CA PRO A 191 -12.85 -20.46 1.15
C PRO A 191 -13.98 -19.57 0.61
N ASP A 192 -15.11 -20.16 0.21
CA ASP A 192 -16.27 -19.45 -0.34
C ASP A 192 -16.94 -18.50 0.65
N PHE A 193 -16.71 -18.65 1.95
CA PHE A 193 -17.24 -17.68 2.91
C PHE A 193 -16.63 -16.28 2.73
N ILE A 194 -15.37 -16.20 2.25
CA ILE A 194 -14.71 -14.92 1.99
C ILE A 194 -15.50 -14.18 0.92
N SER A 195 -15.78 -14.83 -0.22
CA SER A 195 -16.47 -14.20 -1.32
C SER A 195 -17.88 -13.73 -0.94
N ARG A 196 -18.63 -14.51 -0.15
CA ARG A 196 -19.95 -14.09 0.35
C ARG A 196 -19.88 -12.82 1.21
N VAL A 197 -19.01 -12.80 2.21
CA VAL A 197 -18.84 -11.63 3.11
C VAL A 197 -18.37 -10.40 2.35
N VAL A 198 -17.54 -10.59 1.33
CA VAL A 198 -16.99 -9.54 0.50
C VAL A 198 -18.06 -8.98 -0.46
N LEU A 199 -18.91 -9.82 -1.05
CA LEU A 199 -20.03 -9.39 -1.89
C LEU A 199 -21.12 -8.66 -1.08
N GLU A 200 -21.42 -9.09 0.15
CA GLU A 200 -22.41 -8.45 1.03
C GLU A 200 -22.07 -6.99 1.38
N LYS A 201 -20.79 -6.61 1.32
CA LYS A 201 -20.34 -5.23 1.61
C LYS A 201 -20.63 -4.22 0.49
N GLY A 202 -21.12 -4.65 -0.67
CA GLY A 202 -21.49 -3.74 -1.77
C GLY A 202 -20.30 -2.95 -2.33
N LEU A 203 -19.22 -3.65 -2.69
CA LEU A 203 -17.93 -3.06 -3.10
C LEU A 203 -18.00 -2.33 -4.45
N ASP A 204 -19.06 -2.59 -5.21
CA ASP A 204 -19.40 -2.02 -6.51
C ASP A 204 -20.15 -0.66 -6.41
N ALA A 205 -20.37 -0.15 -5.19
CA ALA A 205 -20.97 1.16 -5.00
C ALA A 205 -20.07 2.28 -5.57
N GLY A 206 -20.55 2.96 -6.62
CA GLY A 206 -19.88 4.10 -7.24
C GLY A 206 -18.71 3.71 -8.16
N THR A 207 -18.65 2.46 -8.62
CA THR A 207 -17.65 1.99 -9.58
C THR A 207 -18.22 1.94 -10.98
N ALA A 208 -17.34 2.04 -11.98
CA ALA A 208 -17.69 1.84 -13.38
C ALA A 208 -17.99 0.37 -13.72
N PHE A 209 -17.79 -0.55 -12.77
CA PHE A 209 -17.93 -1.99 -12.92
C PHE A 209 -18.86 -2.55 -11.86
N GLU A 210 -19.58 -3.60 -12.22
CA GLU A 210 -20.42 -4.42 -11.36
C GLU A 210 -19.73 -5.78 -11.16
N ILE A 211 -19.68 -6.26 -9.93
CA ILE A 211 -19.04 -7.53 -9.58
C ILE A 211 -20.09 -8.64 -9.68
N LEU A 212 -19.88 -9.60 -10.58
CA LEU A 212 -20.76 -10.76 -10.74
C LEU A 212 -20.39 -11.88 -9.76
N SER A 213 -19.10 -12.20 -9.68
CA SER A 213 -18.57 -13.22 -8.77
C SER A 213 -17.18 -12.85 -8.30
N ILE A 214 -16.85 -13.34 -7.10
CA ILE A 214 -15.50 -13.34 -6.55
C ILE A 214 -15.23 -14.79 -6.20
N ASP A 215 -14.24 -15.38 -6.85
CA ASP A 215 -13.87 -16.78 -6.67
C ASP A 215 -12.45 -16.83 -6.11
N ILE A 216 -12.23 -17.57 -5.03
CA ILE A 216 -10.87 -17.69 -4.49
C ILE A 216 -10.12 -18.72 -5.34
N ALA A 217 -9.11 -18.26 -6.08
CA ALA A 217 -8.34 -19.10 -7.00
C ALA A 217 -7.30 -19.95 -6.28
N ASP A 218 -6.71 -19.41 -5.20
CA ASP A 218 -5.59 -20.02 -4.51
C ASP A 218 -5.49 -19.47 -3.07
N ILE A 219 -5.14 -20.33 -2.11
CA ILE A 219 -4.83 -19.96 -0.72
C ILE A 219 -3.60 -20.74 -0.26
N ASP A 220 -2.51 -20.01 -0.06
CA ASP A 220 -1.26 -20.56 0.46
C ASP A 220 -1.09 -20.22 1.95
N ILE A 221 -0.51 -21.17 2.70
CA ILE A 221 -0.10 -20.93 4.09
C ILE A 221 1.30 -20.31 4.07
N GLY A 222 1.42 -19.12 4.66
CA GLY A 222 2.66 -18.38 4.80
C GLY A 222 3.39 -18.70 6.10
N LYS A 223 3.91 -17.65 6.76
CA LYS A 223 4.64 -17.78 8.02
C LYS A 223 3.71 -17.79 9.22
N ASN A 224 4.13 -18.44 10.30
CA ASN A 224 3.48 -18.26 11.61
C ASN A 224 3.99 -16.98 12.26
N ILE A 225 3.30 -15.87 11.98
CA ILE A 225 3.65 -14.55 12.51
C ILE A 225 3.47 -14.51 14.03
N GLY A 226 2.48 -15.23 14.57
CA GLY A 226 2.29 -15.36 16.01
C GLY A 226 3.53 -15.94 16.71
N ALA A 227 4.11 -17.01 16.17
CA ALA A 227 5.34 -17.61 16.71
C ALA A 227 6.55 -16.66 16.57
N VAL A 228 6.68 -15.97 15.43
CA VAL A 228 7.77 -15.00 15.22
C VAL A 228 7.70 -13.87 16.24
N LEU A 229 6.50 -13.27 16.43
CA LEU A 229 6.29 -12.21 17.42
C LEU A 229 6.56 -12.69 18.84
N GLN A 230 6.20 -13.93 19.18
CA GLN A 230 6.51 -14.52 20.50
C GLN A 230 8.02 -14.70 20.72
N ILE A 231 8.76 -15.14 19.70
CA ILE A 231 10.22 -15.28 19.77
C ILE A 231 10.87 -13.90 19.92
N ASP A 232 10.41 -12.91 19.15
CA ASP A 232 10.91 -11.54 19.21
C ASP A 232 10.65 -10.91 20.58
N GLN A 233 9.46 -11.14 21.14
CA GLN A 233 9.10 -10.68 22.48
C GLN A 233 9.96 -11.37 23.56
N ALA A 234 10.16 -12.69 23.48
CA ALA A 234 11.02 -13.42 24.41
C ALA A 234 12.49 -12.99 24.33
N ASN A 235 12.98 -12.66 23.13
CA ASN A 235 14.32 -12.12 22.95
C ASN A 235 14.45 -10.71 23.53
N ALA A 236 13.44 -9.87 23.35
CA ALA A 236 13.40 -8.54 23.97
C ALA A 236 13.41 -8.66 25.50
N ASP A 237 12.57 -9.54 26.08
CA ASP A 237 12.52 -9.78 27.53
C ASP A 237 13.83 -10.33 28.08
N LYS A 238 14.49 -11.24 27.35
CA LYS A 238 15.82 -11.76 27.68
C LYS A 238 16.86 -10.65 27.71
N ASN A 239 16.87 -9.77 26.71
CA ASN A 239 17.82 -8.65 26.64
C ASN A 239 17.60 -7.67 27.81
N ILE A 240 16.35 -7.37 28.15
CA ILE A 240 16.02 -6.52 29.31
C ILE A 240 16.48 -7.19 30.62
N ALA A 241 16.24 -8.50 30.77
CA ALA A 241 16.67 -9.24 31.94
C ALA A 241 18.20 -9.29 32.08
N GLN A 242 18.92 -9.48 30.96
CA GLN A 242 20.38 -9.44 30.92
C GLN A 242 20.92 -8.06 31.28
N ALA A 243 20.35 -6.99 30.71
CA ALA A 243 20.74 -5.61 31.03
C ALA A 243 20.53 -5.29 32.52
N LYS A 244 19.39 -5.69 33.11
CA LYS A 244 19.13 -5.52 34.55
C LYS A 244 20.09 -6.33 35.43
N ALA A 245 20.46 -7.54 34.99
CA ALA A 245 21.44 -8.36 35.71
C ALA A 245 22.84 -7.73 35.67
N GLU A 246 23.23 -7.16 34.53
CA GLU A 246 24.48 -6.44 34.36
C GLU A 246 24.51 -5.14 35.18
N GLU A 247 23.41 -4.36 35.18
CA GLU A 247 23.24 -3.18 36.03
C GLU A 247 23.41 -3.52 37.51
N ARG A 248 22.73 -4.58 37.99
CA ARG A 248 22.88 -5.05 39.38
C ARG A 248 24.31 -5.47 39.69
N ARG A 249 24.98 -6.15 38.75
CA ARG A 249 26.37 -6.56 38.91
C ARG A 249 27.29 -5.34 39.00
N ALA A 250 27.09 -4.34 38.14
CA ALA A 250 27.85 -3.10 38.17
C ALA A 250 27.63 -2.33 39.48
N MET A 251 26.38 -2.23 39.97
CA MET A 251 26.07 -1.62 41.26
C MET A 251 26.70 -2.38 42.44
N ALA A 252 26.69 -3.71 42.43
CA ALA A 252 27.32 -4.51 43.47
C ALA A 252 28.84 -4.30 43.52
N VAL A 253 29.49 -4.24 42.36
CA VAL A 253 30.93 -3.94 42.27
C VAL A 253 31.21 -2.51 42.73
N ALA A 254 30.38 -1.53 42.35
CA ALA A 254 30.53 -0.15 42.80
C ALA A 254 30.38 -0.04 44.33
N LEU A 255 29.40 -0.73 44.91
CA LEU A 255 29.19 -0.79 46.36
C LEU A 255 30.40 -1.46 47.06
N GLU A 256 30.93 -2.54 46.49
CA GLU A 256 32.13 -3.19 47.02
C GLU A 256 33.32 -2.23 47.04
N GLN A 257 33.58 -1.51 45.94
CA GLN A 257 34.64 -0.50 45.87
C GLN A 257 34.41 0.66 46.85
N GLU A 258 33.17 1.12 47.00
CA GLU A 258 32.81 2.15 47.98
C GLU A 258 33.10 1.67 49.41
N MET A 259 32.81 0.41 49.74
CA MET A 259 33.11 -0.18 51.05
C MET A 259 34.61 -0.35 51.28
N VAL A 260 35.38 -0.72 50.25
CA VAL A 260 36.85 -0.74 50.33
C VAL A 260 37.40 0.66 50.59
N ALA A 261 36.90 1.68 49.88
CA ALA A 261 37.30 3.06 50.09
C ALA A 261 36.97 3.55 51.51
N LYS A 262 35.76 3.26 52.03
CA LYS A 262 35.38 3.56 53.42
C LYS A 262 36.25 2.84 54.44
N ALA A 263 36.62 1.59 54.19
CA ALA A 263 37.52 0.84 55.07
C ALA A 263 38.93 1.45 55.08
N GLN A 264 39.43 1.91 53.93
CA GLN A 264 40.69 2.64 53.83
C GLN A 264 40.64 3.99 54.55
N GLU A 265 39.56 4.75 54.37
CA GLU A 265 39.36 6.03 55.06
C GLU A 265 39.28 5.84 56.58
N ALA A 266 38.55 4.82 57.06
CA ALA A 266 38.50 4.47 58.47
C ALA A 266 39.88 4.06 59.01
N ARG A 267 40.66 3.29 58.25
CA ARG A 267 42.05 2.97 58.60
C ARG A 267 42.92 4.23 58.67
N ALA A 268 42.78 5.15 57.73
CA ALA A 268 43.50 6.42 57.76
C ALA A 268 43.16 7.23 59.01
N LYS A 269 41.88 7.29 59.40
CA LYS A 269 41.43 7.92 60.65
C LYS A 269 41.99 7.25 61.90
N VAL A 270 42.10 5.91 61.92
CA VAL A 270 42.75 5.18 63.01
C VAL A 270 44.23 5.55 63.09
N ILE A 271 44.94 5.60 61.96
CA ILE A 271 46.34 6.02 61.91
C ILE A 271 46.50 7.46 62.39
N GLU A 272 45.65 8.40 61.96
CA GLU A 272 45.65 9.77 62.46
C GLU A 272 45.43 9.85 63.98
N ALA A 273 44.57 9.00 64.55
CA ALA A 273 44.35 8.93 65.98
C ALA A 273 45.55 8.31 66.72
N GLU A 274 46.16 7.26 66.17
CA GLU A 274 47.36 6.63 66.72
C GLU A 274 48.54 7.61 66.76
N VAL A 275 48.73 8.44 65.73
CA VAL A 275 49.79 9.47 65.68
C VAL A 275 49.65 10.51 66.80
N LYS A 276 48.43 10.75 67.32
CA LYS A 276 48.25 11.67 68.47
C LYS A 276 48.88 11.13 69.75
N VAL A 277 49.03 9.82 69.92
CA VAL A 277 49.62 9.23 71.14
C VAL A 277 51.11 9.55 71.25
N PRO A 278 51.97 9.29 70.24
CA PRO A 278 53.36 9.74 70.27
C PRO A 278 53.52 11.25 70.39
N LEU A 279 52.67 12.05 69.74
CA LEU A 279 52.69 13.52 69.86
C LEU A 279 52.40 13.98 71.28
N ALA A 280 51.37 13.42 71.92
CA ALA A 280 51.03 13.71 73.32
C ALA A 280 52.12 13.25 74.29
N ILE A 281 52.77 12.11 74.03
CA ILE A 281 53.94 11.64 74.80
C ILE A 281 55.11 12.62 74.64
N ALA A 282 55.39 13.08 73.41
CA ALA A 282 56.43 14.07 73.14
C ALA A 282 56.14 15.42 73.82
N GLU A 283 54.86 15.83 73.88
CA GLU A 283 54.43 17.02 74.61
C GLU A 283 54.59 16.84 76.13
N ALA A 284 54.22 15.68 76.68
CA ALA A 284 54.41 15.36 78.10
C ALA A 284 55.90 15.33 78.52
N PHE A 285 56.79 14.92 77.62
CA PHE A 285 58.24 15.05 77.81
C PHE A 285 58.72 16.50 77.82
N LYS A 286 58.21 17.34 76.92
CA LYS A 286 58.55 18.77 76.88
C LYS A 286 58.03 19.54 78.09
N SER A 287 56.83 19.20 78.57
CA SER A 287 56.20 19.86 79.72
C SER A 287 56.71 19.34 81.07
N GLY A 288 57.63 18.37 81.08
CA GLY A 288 58.24 17.81 82.29
C GLY A 288 57.37 16.82 83.09
N ASN A 289 56.25 16.37 82.51
CA ASN A 289 55.30 15.47 83.17
C ASN A 289 55.65 13.97 83.03
N LEU A 290 56.62 13.63 82.17
CA LEU A 290 57.08 12.25 81.95
C LEU A 290 58.62 12.18 82.01
N GLY A 291 59.16 11.30 82.86
CA GLY A 291 60.61 11.10 83.01
C GLY A 291 61.18 10.03 82.08
N ILE A 292 62.50 10.07 81.85
CA ILE A 292 63.22 9.08 81.00
C ILE A 292 63.04 7.65 81.54
N MET A 293 63.05 7.46 82.87
CA MET A 293 62.86 6.14 83.49
C MET A 293 61.45 5.57 83.26
N ASP A 294 60.42 6.42 83.19
CA ASP A 294 59.04 5.98 82.96
C ASP A 294 58.80 5.56 81.51
N TYR A 295 59.46 6.22 80.55
CA TYR A 295 59.44 5.81 79.15
C TYR A 295 60.15 4.49 78.88
N TYR A 296 61.28 4.23 79.55
CA TYR A 296 61.95 2.93 79.49
C TYR A 296 61.06 1.81 80.05
N ARG A 297 60.29 2.08 81.12
CA ARG A 297 59.30 1.13 81.64
C ARG A 297 58.16 0.89 80.66
N TYR A 298 57.61 1.94 80.05
CA TYR A 298 56.58 1.82 79.01
C TYR A 298 57.06 0.95 77.84
N LYS A 299 58.26 1.23 77.30
CA LYS A 299 58.91 0.46 76.24
C LYS A 299 59.09 -1.02 76.60
N ASN A 300 59.47 -1.32 77.85
CA ASN A 300 59.62 -2.70 78.31
C ASN A 300 58.28 -3.43 78.40
N ILE A 301 57.24 -2.79 78.93
CA ILE A 301 55.90 -3.37 79.00
C ILE A 301 55.32 -3.57 77.60
N GLU A 302 55.53 -2.63 76.68
CA GLU A 302 55.15 -2.75 75.26
C GLU A 302 55.89 -3.92 74.59
N ALA A 303 57.20 -4.07 74.82
CA ALA A 303 57.99 -5.19 74.30
C ALA A 303 57.51 -6.55 74.85
N ASP A 304 57.21 -6.63 76.15
CA ASP A 304 56.64 -7.84 76.77
C ASP A 304 55.25 -8.16 76.21
N THR A 305 54.44 -7.14 75.94
CA THR A 305 53.11 -7.31 75.34
C THR A 305 53.23 -7.80 73.90
N ASN A 306 54.12 -7.22 73.10
CA ASN A 306 54.39 -7.67 71.73
C ASN A 306 54.95 -9.11 71.68
N MET A 307 55.83 -9.47 72.62
CA MET A 307 56.32 -10.84 72.79
C MET A 307 55.18 -11.81 73.15
N ARG A 308 54.27 -11.41 74.05
CA ARG A 308 53.09 -12.22 74.40
C ARG A 308 52.11 -12.38 73.25
N ASP A 309 51.82 -11.30 72.52
CA ASP A 309 50.91 -11.32 71.37
C ASP A 309 51.45 -12.20 70.24
N SER A 310 52.75 -12.12 69.97
CA SER A 310 53.41 -12.97 68.95
C SER A 310 53.48 -14.46 69.34
N LEU A 311 53.57 -14.77 70.63
CA LEU A 311 53.45 -16.14 71.14
C LEU A 311 52.00 -16.66 71.11
N SER A 312 51.01 -15.77 71.27
CA SER A 312 49.59 -16.13 71.33
C SER A 312 48.94 -16.38 69.97
N LYS A 313 49.50 -15.84 68.88
CA LYS A 313 49.04 -16.07 67.51
C LYS A 313 49.89 -17.18 66.88
N PRO A 314 49.38 -18.43 66.71
CA PRO A 314 50.09 -19.45 65.95
C PRO A 314 50.30 -18.90 64.53
N GLY A 315 51.53 -19.00 64.02
CA GLY A 315 51.91 -18.44 62.72
C GLY A 315 50.92 -18.86 61.62
N ASP A 316 50.16 -17.89 61.13
CA ASP A 316 49.25 -18.04 60.00
C ASP A 316 50.10 -18.13 58.72
N LYS A 317 50.78 -19.27 58.54
CA LYS A 317 51.37 -19.69 57.27
C LYS A 317 50.21 -19.98 56.32
N LYS A 318 49.84 -18.98 55.52
CA LYS A 318 48.91 -19.18 54.41
C LYS A 318 49.55 -20.02 53.30
N LYS A 319 48.77 -21.04 52.88
CA LYS A 319 48.81 -21.68 51.57
C LYS A 319 48.62 -20.66 50.45
#